data_AF-A0A2V2RL39-F1
#
_entry.id   AF-A0A2V2RL39-F1
#
_cell.length_a   1.000
_cell.length_b   1.000
_cell.length_c   1.000
_cell.angle_alpha   90.00
_cell.angle_beta   90.00
_cell.angle_gamma   90.00
#
_symmetry.space_group_name_H-M   'P 1'
#
loop_
_entity.id
_entity.type
_entity.pdbx_description
1 polymer ?
#
loop_
_entity_poly.entity_id
_entity_poly.type
_entity_poly.pdbx_seq_one_letter_code
_entity_poly.pdbx_strand_id
1 'polypeptide(L)'
;MLFATTLLAADKTDTAETQMPGSIHLRQDDPLYNPKYPLWVPITEVPLTNALLWSVDRYVSNDSFSRISTGTIQRNFEQGWVWDQDDFPTNFSLHPYLGSAYFNSARSNGYNFYQSAPFALGGSLMWEMFMENTRPSYNDLINTTVSGIFLGEVLYRLSSNILDDQSTGTGRVFREIGATILDPARGFNRLVQGKMFRVTPQEV
;
A
#
# COMPACT_ATOMS: atom_id res chain seq x y z
N MET A 1 -42.40 -20.73 19.12
CA MET A 1 -43.23 -19.53 19.29
C MET A 1 -42.36 -18.44 19.90
N LEU A 2 -42.25 -17.32 19.19
CA LEU A 2 -41.65 -16.01 19.51
C LEU A 2 -40.15 -15.85 19.87
N PHE A 3 -39.53 -15.03 19.02
CA PHE A 3 -38.27 -14.29 19.11
C PHE A 3 -38.26 -13.20 20.21
N ALA A 4 -37.07 -12.86 20.71
CA ALA A 4 -36.42 -11.53 20.62
C ALA A 4 -35.52 -11.26 21.85
N THR A 5 -34.19 -11.35 21.71
CA THR A 5 -33.24 -10.23 21.48
C THR A 5 -33.00 -9.35 22.71
N THR A 6 -31.96 -9.67 23.48
CA THR A 6 -31.29 -8.70 24.37
C THR A 6 -29.96 -8.34 23.74
N LEU A 7 -29.92 -7.14 23.15
CA LEU A 7 -28.72 -6.51 22.60
C LEU A 7 -27.70 -6.31 23.73
N LEU A 8 -26.50 -6.86 23.59
CA LEU A 8 -25.35 -6.39 24.36
C LEU A 8 -25.09 -4.93 23.97
N ALA A 9 -25.15 -4.04 24.95
CA ALA A 9 -24.57 -2.72 24.84
C ALA A 9 -23.06 -2.88 24.62
N ALA A 10 -22.60 -2.63 23.40
CA ALA A 10 -21.19 -2.41 23.13
C ALA A 10 -20.76 -1.09 23.78
N ASP A 11 -19.58 -1.16 24.38
CA ASP A 11 -19.01 -0.25 25.35
C ASP A 11 -18.78 1.17 24.79
N LYS A 12 -19.12 2.19 25.59
CA LYS A 12 -18.89 3.61 25.32
C LYS A 12 -17.65 4.08 26.11
N THR A 13 -16.50 3.44 25.91
CA THR A 13 -15.28 3.73 26.68
C THR A 13 -14.20 4.51 25.91
N ASP A 14 -14.37 4.80 24.62
CA ASP A 14 -13.34 5.52 23.85
C ASP A 14 -13.55 7.05 23.72
N THR A 15 -14.51 7.64 24.43
CA THR A 15 -14.75 9.10 24.37
C THR A 15 -14.21 9.83 25.59
N ALA A 16 -12.89 9.82 25.79
CA ALA A 16 -12.17 10.82 26.59
C ALA A 16 -10.64 10.67 26.45
N GLU A 17 -10.09 10.85 25.24
CA GLU A 17 -8.66 11.15 25.14
C GLU A 17 -8.41 12.55 25.70
N THR A 18 -7.79 12.60 26.88
CA THR A 18 -7.27 13.83 27.48
C THR A 18 -6.25 14.44 26.52
N GLN A 19 -6.58 15.57 25.90
CA GLN A 19 -5.74 16.23 24.91
C GLN A 19 -4.45 16.76 25.55
N MET A 20 -3.34 16.05 25.32
CA MET A 20 -2.00 16.51 25.69
C MET A 20 -1.53 17.58 24.68
N PRO A 21 -1.05 18.76 25.14
CA PRO A 21 -0.47 19.77 24.25
C PRO A 21 0.73 19.19 23.51
N GLY A 22 0.68 19.17 22.18
CA GLY A 22 1.76 18.63 21.33
C GLY A 22 1.59 17.17 20.89
N SER A 23 0.45 16.52 21.17
CA SER A 23 0.14 15.21 20.57
C SER A 23 -0.10 15.35 19.06
N ILE A 24 0.67 14.62 18.24
CA ILE A 24 0.37 14.47 16.82
C ILE A 24 -0.94 13.68 16.72
N HIS A 25 -2.05 14.39 16.50
CA HIS A 25 -3.30 13.75 16.12
C HIS A 25 -3.14 13.23 14.70
N LEU A 26 -2.94 11.91 14.58
CA LEU A 26 -2.96 11.24 13.29
C LEU A 26 -4.38 11.36 12.73
N ARG A 27 -4.51 11.95 11.54
CA ARG A 27 -5.81 12.10 10.90
C ARG A 27 -6.44 10.72 10.67
N GLN A 28 -7.73 10.63 11.00
CA GLN A 28 -8.57 9.47 10.70
C GLN A 28 -9.45 9.81 9.51
N ASP A 29 -9.46 8.92 8.53
CA ASP A 29 -10.23 9.10 7.30
C ASP A 29 -11.73 8.92 7.62
N ASP A 30 -12.56 9.90 7.25
CA ASP A 30 -14.01 9.78 7.41
C ASP A 30 -14.59 8.91 6.28
N PRO A 31 -15.21 7.75 6.57
CA PRO A 31 -15.81 6.88 5.57
C PRO A 31 -16.89 7.57 4.71
N LEU A 32 -17.51 8.65 5.19
CA LEU A 32 -18.47 9.44 4.45
C LEU A 32 -17.83 10.17 3.26
N TYR A 33 -16.58 10.63 3.42
CA TYR A 33 -15.87 11.40 2.40
C TYR A 33 -14.77 10.58 1.69
N ASN A 34 -14.35 9.45 2.29
CA ASN A 34 -13.43 8.46 1.74
C ASN A 34 -14.06 7.05 1.66
N PRO A 35 -15.07 6.85 0.80
CA PRO A 35 -15.72 5.54 0.70
C PRO A 35 -14.74 4.48 0.20
N LYS A 36 -14.91 3.27 0.72
CA LYS A 36 -14.15 2.09 0.30
C LYS A 36 -14.45 1.74 -1.16
N TYR A 37 -13.40 1.62 -1.96
CA TYR A 37 -13.51 1.25 -3.39
C TYR A 37 -13.74 -0.27 -3.57
N PRO A 38 -14.37 -0.69 -4.68
CA PRO A 38 -14.55 -2.10 -5.00
C PRO A 38 -13.23 -2.88 -4.99
N LEU A 39 -13.26 -4.12 -4.51
CA LEU A 39 -12.06 -4.94 -4.29
C LEU A 39 -11.22 -5.18 -5.55
N TRP A 40 -11.85 -5.17 -6.73
CA TRP A 40 -11.12 -5.34 -7.99
C TRP A 40 -10.12 -4.20 -8.23
N VAL A 41 -10.34 -3.00 -7.68
CA VAL A 41 -9.45 -1.83 -7.87
C VAL A 41 -8.05 -2.11 -7.31
N PRO A 42 -7.85 -2.35 -5.99
CA PRO A 42 -6.53 -2.67 -5.48
C PRO A 42 -5.99 -4.02 -5.98
N ILE A 43 -6.87 -4.99 -6.31
CA ILE A 43 -6.43 -6.25 -6.94
C ILE A 43 -5.77 -5.99 -8.30
N THR A 44 -6.24 -5.02 -9.08
CA THR A 44 -5.63 -4.66 -10.36
C THR A 44 -4.40 -3.78 -10.22
N GLU A 45 -4.33 -2.96 -9.17
CA GLU A 45 -3.18 -2.08 -8.92
C GLU A 45 -1.90 -2.88 -8.62
N VAL A 46 -1.97 -3.96 -7.85
CA VAL A 46 -0.77 -4.76 -7.50
C VAL A 46 -0.06 -5.32 -8.74
N PRO A 47 -0.72 -6.01 -9.70
CA PRO A 47 -0.10 -6.42 -10.94
C PRO A 47 0.41 -5.26 -11.79
N LEU A 48 -0.28 -4.11 -11.78
CA LEU A 48 0.18 -2.92 -12.50
C LEU A 48 1.48 -2.37 -11.89
N THR A 49 1.58 -2.28 -10.56
CA THR A 49 2.81 -1.89 -9.86
C THR A 49 3.96 -2.84 -10.21
N ASN A 50 3.73 -4.14 -10.15
CA ASN A 50 4.70 -5.16 -10.55
C ASN A 50 5.14 -5.01 -12.01
N ALA A 51 4.19 -4.86 -12.93
CA ALA A 51 4.48 -4.72 -14.35
C ALA A 51 5.27 -3.44 -14.67
N LEU A 52 4.97 -2.35 -13.97
CA LEU A 52 5.71 -1.08 -14.09
C LEU A 52 7.16 -1.24 -13.62
N LEU A 53 7.38 -1.78 -12.42
CA LEU A 53 8.73 -2.01 -11.90
C LEU A 53 9.51 -2.96 -12.81
N TRP A 54 8.92 -4.10 -13.16
CA TRP A 54 9.54 -5.05 -14.09
C TRP A 54 9.90 -4.41 -15.43
N SER A 55 9.05 -3.51 -15.95
CA SER A 55 9.35 -2.80 -17.20
C SER A 55 10.57 -1.88 -17.05
N VAL A 56 10.72 -1.21 -15.91
CA VAL A 56 11.91 -0.41 -15.60
C VAL A 56 13.13 -1.33 -15.53
N ASP A 57 13.08 -2.42 -14.77
CA ASP A 57 14.21 -3.35 -14.61
C ASP A 57 14.59 -4.00 -15.94
N ARG A 58 13.62 -4.30 -16.79
CA ARG A 58 13.82 -4.96 -18.07
C ARG A 58 14.38 -4.05 -19.16
N TYR A 59 13.85 -2.84 -19.27
CA TYR A 59 14.09 -1.95 -20.41
C TYR A 59 14.95 -0.74 -20.09
N VAL A 60 14.97 -0.29 -18.83
CA VAL A 60 15.77 0.87 -18.39
C VAL A 60 17.05 0.39 -17.70
N SER A 61 16.92 -0.43 -16.64
CA SER A 61 18.09 -0.96 -15.91
C SER A 61 18.77 -2.10 -16.66
N ASN A 62 18.02 -2.84 -17.49
CA ASN A 62 18.47 -4.01 -18.26
C ASN A 62 19.07 -5.12 -17.38
N ASP A 63 18.47 -5.33 -16.22
CA ASP A 63 18.89 -6.33 -15.25
C ASP A 63 18.73 -7.75 -15.78
N SER A 64 19.56 -8.66 -15.27
CA SER A 64 19.50 -10.06 -15.67
C SER A 64 18.32 -10.81 -15.09
N PHE A 65 17.92 -10.50 -13.86
CA PHE A 65 16.81 -11.16 -13.17
C PHE A 65 15.46 -10.91 -13.85
N SER A 66 15.27 -9.75 -14.49
CA SER A 66 14.02 -9.36 -15.16
C SER A 66 13.76 -10.09 -16.49
N ARG A 67 14.69 -10.93 -16.97
CA ARG A 67 14.52 -11.72 -18.20
C ARG A 67 13.66 -12.96 -17.94
N ILE A 68 12.35 -12.75 -17.89
CA ILE A 68 11.34 -13.77 -17.57
C ILE A 68 10.79 -14.50 -18.81
N SER A 69 10.30 -15.71 -18.60
CA SER A 69 9.55 -16.51 -19.58
C SER A 69 8.67 -17.53 -18.87
N THR A 70 7.79 -18.23 -19.59
CA THR A 70 7.04 -19.35 -18.99
C THR A 70 7.95 -20.42 -18.37
N GLY A 71 9.14 -20.64 -18.95
CA GLY A 71 10.14 -21.55 -18.41
C GLY A 71 10.82 -21.05 -17.13
N THR A 72 10.89 -19.73 -16.88
CA THR A 72 11.42 -19.22 -15.59
C THR A 72 10.41 -19.47 -14.48
N ILE A 73 9.13 -19.14 -14.75
CA ILE A 73 8.01 -19.40 -13.83
C ILE A 73 7.99 -20.87 -13.43
N GLN A 74 8.02 -21.79 -14.41
CA GLN A 74 8.04 -23.24 -14.12
C GLN A 74 9.20 -23.63 -13.20
N ARG A 75 10.41 -23.11 -13.44
CA ARG A 75 11.57 -23.40 -12.59
C ARG A 75 11.39 -22.88 -11.16
N ASN A 76 10.75 -21.73 -10.96
CA ASN A 76 10.53 -21.18 -9.62
C ASN A 76 9.64 -22.12 -8.78
N PHE A 77 8.63 -22.74 -9.39
CA PHE A 77 7.80 -23.76 -8.73
C PHE A 77 8.52 -25.10 -8.52
N GLU A 78 9.38 -25.52 -9.45
CA GLU A 78 10.11 -26.81 -9.35
C GLU A 78 11.27 -26.77 -8.35
N GLN A 79 12.04 -25.69 -8.34
CA GLN A 79 13.24 -25.58 -7.51
C GLN A 79 12.94 -25.06 -6.10
N GLY A 80 11.84 -24.34 -5.93
CA GLY A 80 11.41 -23.81 -4.64
C GLY A 80 12.35 -22.76 -4.04
N TRP A 81 11.99 -22.37 -2.82
CA TRP A 81 12.50 -21.18 -2.14
C TRP A 81 13.90 -21.34 -1.53
N VAL A 82 14.64 -20.24 -1.51
CA VAL A 82 15.98 -20.14 -0.91
C VAL A 82 16.07 -18.98 0.06
N TRP A 83 17.13 -18.98 0.88
CA TRP A 83 17.63 -17.76 1.50
C TRP A 83 18.77 -17.26 0.61
N ASP A 84 18.64 -16.05 0.06
CA ASP A 84 19.69 -15.46 -0.78
C ASP A 84 20.63 -14.55 0.04
N GLN A 85 21.50 -13.84 -0.67
CA GLN A 85 22.43 -12.86 -0.09
C GLN A 85 22.30 -11.52 -0.81
N ASP A 86 21.07 -11.07 -1.02
CA ASP A 86 20.82 -9.76 -1.62
C ASP A 86 21.41 -8.63 -0.79
N ASP A 87 22.00 -7.65 -1.50
CA ASP A 87 22.71 -6.53 -0.87
C ASP A 87 21.77 -5.73 0.05
N PHE A 88 22.37 -5.16 1.10
CA PHE A 88 21.63 -4.43 2.15
C PHE A 88 20.60 -3.41 1.61
N PRO A 89 20.91 -2.57 0.59
CA PRO A 89 19.94 -1.61 0.08
C PRO A 89 18.69 -2.26 -0.52
N THR A 90 18.82 -3.43 -1.15
CA THR A 90 17.70 -4.16 -1.73
C THR A 90 16.77 -4.65 -0.61
N ASN A 91 17.34 -5.40 0.33
CA ASN A 91 16.62 -6.01 1.45
C ASN A 91 15.99 -4.99 2.43
N PHE A 92 16.65 -3.86 2.68
CA PHE A 92 16.21 -2.88 3.70
C PHE A 92 15.62 -1.60 3.14
N SER A 93 15.66 -1.37 1.82
CA SER A 93 15.06 -0.18 1.20
C SER A 93 14.09 -0.53 0.06
N LEU A 94 14.55 -1.25 -0.96
CA LEU A 94 13.72 -1.51 -2.15
C LEU A 94 12.55 -2.45 -1.84
N HIS A 95 12.80 -3.60 -1.21
CA HIS A 95 11.75 -4.54 -0.83
C HIS A 95 10.71 -3.90 0.10
N PRO A 96 11.09 -3.22 1.22
CA PRO A 96 10.12 -2.51 2.04
C PRO A 96 9.33 -1.46 1.26
N TYR A 97 9.97 -0.69 0.39
CA TYR A 97 9.28 0.35 -0.38
C TYR A 97 8.26 -0.24 -1.36
N LEU A 98 8.64 -1.29 -2.08
CA LEU A 98 7.74 -1.97 -3.01
C LEU A 98 6.56 -2.63 -2.28
N GLY A 99 6.84 -3.28 -1.15
CA GLY A 99 5.80 -3.80 -0.26
C GLY A 99 4.86 -2.73 0.28
N SER A 100 5.38 -1.53 0.56
CA SER A 100 4.58 -0.38 0.98
C SER A 100 3.62 0.08 -0.12
N ALA A 101 4.05 0.06 -1.39
CA ALA A 101 3.19 0.38 -2.52
C ALA A 101 2.05 -0.63 -2.69
N TYR A 102 2.33 -1.93 -2.52
CA TYR A 102 1.30 -2.97 -2.54
C TYR A 102 0.30 -2.82 -1.40
N PHE A 103 0.77 -2.59 -0.17
CA PHE A 103 -0.12 -2.31 0.96
C PHE A 103 -0.99 -1.07 0.72
N ASN A 104 -0.37 0.00 0.20
CA ASN A 104 -1.05 1.26 -0.04
C ASN A 104 -2.01 1.24 -1.23
N SER A 105 -1.87 0.28 -2.15
CA SER A 105 -2.90 0.03 -3.18
C SER A 105 -4.27 -0.18 -2.54
N ALA A 106 -4.37 -0.96 -1.48
CA ALA A 106 -5.61 -1.15 -0.73
C ALA A 106 -5.85 -0.04 0.30
N ARG A 107 -4.82 0.36 1.05
CA ARG A 107 -4.97 1.32 2.15
C ARG A 107 -5.56 2.66 1.69
N SER A 108 -5.09 3.16 0.54
CA SER A 108 -5.58 4.41 -0.06
C SER A 108 -6.91 4.29 -0.79
N ASN A 109 -7.40 3.06 -0.97
CA ASN A 109 -8.72 2.73 -1.49
C ASN A 109 -9.78 2.52 -0.37
N GLY A 110 -9.48 2.94 0.87
CA GLY A 110 -10.41 2.89 2.01
C GLY A 110 -10.47 1.54 2.73
N TYR A 111 -9.48 0.67 2.51
CA TYR A 111 -9.32 -0.57 3.28
C TYR A 111 -8.60 -0.27 4.59
N ASN A 112 -8.94 -0.99 5.65
CA ASN A 112 -8.23 -0.88 6.92
C ASN A 112 -6.88 -1.61 6.89
N PHE A 113 -6.05 -1.38 7.90
CA PHE A 113 -4.71 -1.99 8.02
C PHE A 113 -4.69 -3.49 7.74
N TYR A 114 -5.54 -4.27 8.41
CA TYR A 114 -5.55 -5.73 8.26
C TYR A 114 -6.06 -6.18 6.89
N GLN A 115 -7.01 -5.45 6.30
CA GLN A 115 -7.51 -5.74 4.96
C GLN A 115 -6.48 -5.40 3.87
N SER A 116 -5.58 -4.45 4.13
CA SER A 116 -4.51 -4.07 3.22
C SER A 116 -3.28 -5.00 3.29
N ALA A 117 -3.03 -5.63 4.43
CA ALA A 117 -1.88 -6.51 4.63
C ALA A 117 -1.71 -7.64 3.58
N PRO A 118 -2.77 -8.35 3.15
CA PRO A 118 -2.66 -9.40 2.13
C PRO A 118 -2.16 -8.91 0.77
N PHE A 119 -2.31 -7.62 0.44
CA PHE A 119 -1.84 -7.07 -0.83
C PHE A 119 -0.31 -7.00 -0.88
N ALA A 120 0.35 -6.68 0.24
CA ALA A 120 1.81 -6.72 0.34
C ALA A 120 2.35 -8.14 0.11
N LEU A 121 1.73 -9.13 0.76
CA LEU A 121 2.08 -10.54 0.56
C LEU A 121 1.83 -11.00 -0.88
N GLY A 122 0.66 -10.69 -1.43
CA GLY A 122 0.29 -11.09 -2.79
C GLY A 122 1.19 -10.45 -3.85
N GLY A 123 1.54 -9.18 -3.69
CA GLY A 123 2.45 -8.48 -4.58
C GLY A 123 3.87 -9.05 -4.53
N SER A 124 4.37 -9.36 -3.33
CA SER A 124 5.67 -10.01 -3.15
C SER A 124 5.69 -11.42 -3.75
N LEU A 125 4.69 -12.26 -3.46
CA LEU A 125 4.57 -13.58 -4.09
C LEU A 125 4.50 -13.50 -5.61
N MET A 126 3.78 -12.49 -6.14
CA MET A 126 3.71 -12.27 -7.57
C MET A 126 5.10 -11.96 -8.16
N TRP A 127 5.87 -11.10 -7.49
CA TRP A 127 7.22 -10.76 -7.92
C TRP A 127 8.14 -11.98 -7.95
N GLU A 128 8.31 -12.63 -6.80
CA GLU A 128 9.19 -13.80 -6.61
C GLU A 128 8.87 -14.97 -7.54
N MET A 129 7.58 -15.25 -7.75
CA MET A 129 7.15 -16.44 -8.49
C MET A 129 7.01 -16.19 -10.00
N PHE A 130 6.79 -14.96 -10.44
CA PHE A 130 6.42 -14.67 -11.82
C PHE A 130 7.24 -13.59 -12.52
N MET A 131 7.85 -12.66 -11.78
CA MET A 131 8.49 -11.47 -12.34
C MET A 131 10.02 -11.50 -12.28
N GLU A 132 10.59 -12.61 -11.81
CA GLU A 132 12.03 -12.86 -11.81
C GLU A 132 12.40 -14.22 -12.40
N ASN A 133 13.66 -14.36 -12.82
CA ASN A 133 14.24 -15.63 -13.28
C ASN A 133 15.20 -16.28 -12.29
N THR A 134 15.40 -15.63 -11.15
CA THR A 134 16.04 -16.11 -9.93
C THR A 134 15.09 -17.00 -9.14
N ARG A 135 15.64 -17.78 -8.21
CA ARG A 135 14.83 -18.62 -7.32
C ARG A 135 14.13 -17.71 -6.31
N PRO A 136 12.87 -18.00 -5.94
CA PRO A 136 12.13 -17.19 -5.00
C PRO A 136 12.79 -17.21 -3.61
N SER A 137 12.76 -16.08 -2.91
CA SER A 137 13.55 -15.81 -1.71
C SER A 137 12.72 -15.62 -0.44
N TYR A 138 13.03 -16.39 0.61
CA TYR A 138 12.34 -16.29 1.90
C TYR A 138 12.54 -14.94 2.56
N ASN A 139 13.76 -14.39 2.52
CA ASN A 139 14.04 -13.08 3.10
C ASN A 139 13.33 -11.96 2.33
N ASP A 140 13.27 -12.04 1.01
CA ASP A 140 12.63 -11.01 0.20
C ASP A 140 11.12 -11.02 0.40
N LEU A 141 10.52 -12.21 0.52
CA LEU A 141 9.11 -12.35 0.87
C LEU A 141 8.81 -11.73 2.23
N ILE A 142 9.66 -11.99 3.24
CA ILE A 142 9.49 -11.44 4.59
C ILE A 142 9.70 -9.92 4.59
N ASN A 143 10.78 -9.43 3.99
CA ASN A 143 11.13 -8.01 3.98
C ASN A 143 10.10 -7.19 3.19
N THR A 144 9.73 -7.65 1.99
CA THR A 144 8.70 -6.99 1.20
C THR A 144 7.36 -6.99 1.92
N THR A 145 6.96 -8.12 2.50
CA THR A 145 5.64 -8.21 3.14
C THR A 145 5.61 -7.45 4.46
N VAL A 146 6.42 -7.86 5.43
CA VAL A 146 6.32 -7.39 6.81
C VAL A 146 6.79 -5.94 6.90
N SER A 147 7.99 -5.64 6.42
CA SER A 147 8.52 -4.27 6.46
C SER A 147 7.71 -3.34 5.57
N GLY A 148 7.20 -3.85 4.43
CA GLY A 148 6.32 -3.09 3.55
C GLY A 148 4.98 -2.72 4.18
N ILE A 149 4.34 -3.61 4.95
CA ILE A 149 3.12 -3.28 5.69
C ILE A 149 3.37 -2.12 6.67
N PHE A 150 4.45 -2.20 7.45
CA PHE A 150 4.77 -1.16 8.44
C PHE A 150 5.12 0.17 7.77
N LEU A 151 6.00 0.13 6.76
CA LEU A 151 6.38 1.34 6.02
C LEU A 151 5.16 1.95 5.31
N GLY A 152 4.32 1.12 4.68
CA GLY A 152 3.11 1.56 4.00
C GLY A 152 2.16 2.31 4.91
N GLU A 153 1.87 1.78 6.10
CA GLU A 153 1.02 2.46 7.07
C GLU A 153 1.63 3.79 7.55
N VAL A 154 2.95 3.86 7.74
CA VAL A 154 3.65 5.10 8.07
C VAL A 154 3.52 6.13 6.95
N LEU A 155 3.82 5.76 5.71
CA LEU A 155 3.74 6.63 4.54
C LEU A 155 2.30 7.09 4.28
N TYR A 156 1.34 6.20 4.46
CA TYR A 156 -0.08 6.51 4.37
C TYR A 156 -0.49 7.58 5.39
N ARG A 157 -0.08 7.43 6.66
CA ARG A 157 -0.42 8.39 7.71
C ARG A 157 0.29 9.72 7.54
N LEU A 158 1.56 9.70 7.14
CA LEU A 158 2.31 10.93 6.86
C LEU A 158 1.70 11.69 5.67
N SER A 159 1.33 10.99 4.60
CA SER A 159 0.65 11.61 3.46
C SER A 159 -0.74 12.15 3.85
N SER A 160 -1.53 11.46 4.68
CA SER A 160 -2.81 11.98 5.23
C SER A 160 -2.62 13.32 5.93
N ASN A 161 -1.54 13.49 6.69
CA ASN A 161 -1.28 14.73 7.43
C ASN A 161 -0.84 15.91 6.53
N ILE A 162 -0.33 15.63 5.33
CA ILE A 162 0.03 16.66 4.34
C ILE A 162 -1.19 17.11 3.55
N LEU A 163 -2.09 16.18 3.20
CA LEU A 163 -3.26 16.46 2.38
C LEU A 163 -4.22 17.45 3.05
N ASP A 164 -4.97 18.17 2.23
CA ASP A 164 -6.03 19.06 2.68
C ASP A 164 -7.13 19.16 1.61
N ASP A 165 -8.19 18.36 1.73
CA ASP A 165 -9.31 18.29 0.77
C ASP A 165 -10.24 19.53 0.85
N GLN A 166 -10.08 20.40 1.86
CA GLN A 166 -10.79 21.69 1.94
C GLN A 166 -10.05 22.79 1.16
N SER A 167 -8.74 22.63 0.96
CA SER A 167 -7.89 23.61 0.31
C SER A 167 -8.11 23.71 -1.20
N THR A 168 -7.79 24.87 -1.77
CA THR A 168 -7.78 25.12 -3.22
C THR A 168 -6.52 25.92 -3.63
N GLY A 169 -6.27 26.03 -4.94
CA GLY A 169 -5.16 26.82 -5.47
C GLY A 169 -3.78 26.16 -5.32
N THR A 170 -2.72 26.97 -5.33
CA THR A 170 -1.33 26.49 -5.34
C THR A 170 -0.94 25.72 -4.09
N GLY A 171 -1.46 26.10 -2.92
CA GLY A 171 -1.23 25.38 -1.66
C GLY A 171 -1.68 23.92 -1.74
N ARG A 172 -2.84 23.66 -2.37
CA ARG A 172 -3.31 22.30 -2.64
C ARG A 172 -2.37 21.52 -3.53
N VAL A 173 -1.90 22.13 -4.63
CA VAL A 173 -0.97 21.47 -5.57
C VAL A 173 0.28 20.97 -4.87
N PHE A 174 0.89 21.79 -4.01
CA PHE A 174 2.09 21.37 -3.25
C PHE A 174 1.80 20.26 -2.24
N ARG A 175 0.61 20.26 -1.62
CA ARG A 175 0.19 19.17 -0.71
C ARG A 175 0.02 17.85 -1.46
N GLU A 176 -0.65 17.86 -2.61
CA GLU A 176 -0.85 16.66 -3.44
C GLU A 176 0.50 16.11 -3.95
N ILE A 177 1.42 16.99 -4.37
CA ILE A 177 2.78 16.60 -4.77
C ILE A 177 3.53 15.97 -3.58
N GLY A 178 3.56 16.65 -2.42
CA GLY A 178 4.25 16.15 -1.24
C GLY A 178 3.70 14.81 -0.75
N ALA A 179 2.38 14.66 -0.73
CA ALA A 179 1.71 13.40 -0.39
C ALA A 179 2.03 12.28 -1.40
N THR A 180 2.07 12.59 -2.70
CA THR A 180 2.40 11.63 -3.76
C THR A 180 3.86 11.17 -3.71
N ILE A 181 4.78 12.07 -3.33
CA ILE A 181 6.20 11.69 -3.17
C ILE A 181 6.36 10.68 -2.02
N LEU A 182 5.63 10.88 -0.91
CA LEU A 182 5.66 9.95 0.21
C LEU A 182 4.95 8.63 -0.10
N ASP A 183 3.76 8.71 -0.70
CA ASP A 183 2.92 7.56 -0.99
C ASP A 183 2.42 7.64 -2.45
N PRO A 184 3.20 7.13 -3.42
CA PRO A 184 2.85 7.20 -4.83
C PRO A 184 1.59 6.41 -5.17
N ALA A 185 1.33 5.30 -4.47
CA ALA A 185 0.11 4.52 -4.66
C ALA A 185 -1.12 5.35 -4.29
N ARG A 186 -1.08 6.07 -3.16
CA ARG A 186 -2.13 7.01 -2.80
C ARG A 186 -2.24 8.17 -3.78
N GLY A 187 -1.12 8.74 -4.22
CA GLY A 187 -1.13 9.80 -5.23
C GLY A 187 -1.81 9.36 -6.53
N PHE A 188 -1.45 8.18 -7.04
CA PHE A 188 -2.09 7.57 -8.20
C PHE A 188 -3.59 7.39 -7.99
N ASN A 189 -4.00 6.83 -6.84
CA ASN A 189 -5.41 6.60 -6.54
C ASN A 189 -6.18 7.92 -6.43
N ARG A 190 -5.63 8.93 -5.76
CA ARG A 190 -6.25 10.25 -5.69
C ARG A 190 -6.38 10.92 -7.05
N LEU A 191 -5.41 10.72 -7.95
CA LEU A 191 -5.46 11.24 -9.32
C LEU A 191 -6.58 10.58 -10.13
N VAL A 192 -6.56 9.25 -10.24
CA VAL A 192 -7.51 8.48 -11.06
C VAL A 192 -8.94 8.61 -10.54
N GLN A 193 -9.10 8.76 -9.23
CA GLN A 193 -10.40 8.93 -8.58
C GLN A 193 -10.89 10.38 -8.58
N GLY A 194 -10.10 11.33 -9.10
CA GLY A 194 -10.43 12.75 -9.10
C GLY A 194 -10.39 13.42 -7.72
N LYS A 195 -9.94 12.71 -6.67
CA LYS A 195 -9.81 13.26 -5.31
C LYS A 195 -8.84 14.44 -5.26
N MET A 196 -7.83 14.47 -6.14
CA MET A 196 -6.90 15.62 -6.29
C MET A 196 -7.57 16.95 -6.67
N PHE A 197 -8.80 16.91 -7.19
CA PHE A 197 -9.52 18.10 -7.66
C PHE A 197 -10.84 18.34 -6.90
N ARG A 198 -11.24 17.40 -6.06
CA ARG A 198 -12.49 17.44 -5.28
C ARG A 198 -12.33 18.35 -4.06
N VAL A 199 -13.29 19.21 -3.77
CA VAL A 199 -13.31 20.01 -2.54
C VAL A 199 -14.39 19.45 -1.63
N THR A 200 -14.05 19.14 -0.38
CA THR A 200 -14.99 18.62 0.63
C THR A 200 -15.01 19.52 1.87
N PRO A 201 -16.11 19.53 2.66
CA PRO A 201 -16.18 20.28 3.91
C PRO A 201 -15.27 19.73 5.02
N GLN A 202 -14.79 18.49 4.85
CA GLN A 202 -14.01 17.73 5.82
C GLN A 202 -12.90 16.97 5.10
N GLU A 203 -11.85 16.63 5.84
CA GLU A 203 -10.71 15.84 5.34
C GLU A 203 -11.06 14.38 5.09
N VAL A 204 -10.26 13.74 4.22
CA VAL A 204 -10.55 12.44 3.58
C VAL A 204 -9.42 11.45 3.77
#